data_AF-A0A2S5A619-F1
#
_entry.id   AF-A0A2S5A619-F1
#
_cell.length_a   1.000
_cell.length_b   1.000
_cell.length_c   1.000
_cell.angle_alpha   90.00
_cell.angle_beta   90.00
_cell.angle_gamma   90.00
#
_symmetry.space_group_name_H-M   'P 1'
#
loop_
_entity.id
_entity.type
_entity.pdbx_description
1 polymer ?
#
loop_
_entity_poly.entity_id
_entity_poly.type
_entity_poly.pdbx_seq_one_letter_code
_entity_poly.pdbx_strand_id
1 'polypeptide(L)'
;MTSRAIDDFIFSCDLSFDYGLIDIETYQFRQISLYDLLDVDKNVIGDFIPNYIVEEFYKGQENEGDNEVGNLIDGQIGKREMTKDSKNNLLYLYKTTTKGKHCNWVFHELDADPRPSVPHGHGVEVGHYKLDPYCRFIYNVKNGLDKWVDKEDKKYIKALWNDNEFRYWTLWSIKEFMKSGQVGRNYNWLRIRGIVNPTKLPRKRK
;
A
#
# COMPACT_ATOMS: atom_id res chain seq x y z
N MET A 1 1.01 -22.40 -27.92
CA MET A 1 1.52 -21.01 -28.05
C MET A 1 3.01 -21.09 -28.35
N THR A 2 3.57 -20.28 -29.26
CA THR A 2 5.02 -20.32 -29.53
C THR A 2 5.75 -19.49 -28.46
N SER A 3 6.97 -19.90 -28.07
CA SER A 3 7.80 -19.17 -27.07
C SER A 3 7.87 -17.67 -27.35
N ARG A 4 8.04 -17.31 -28.63
CA ARG A 4 8.14 -15.92 -29.08
C ARG A 4 6.90 -15.07 -28.78
N ALA A 5 5.70 -15.63 -28.91
CA ALA A 5 4.46 -14.89 -28.64
C ALA A 5 4.28 -14.59 -27.13
N ILE A 6 4.83 -15.45 -26.27
CA ILE A 6 4.84 -15.26 -24.81
C ILE A 6 5.81 -14.13 -24.47
N ASP A 7 7.02 -14.19 -25.01
CA ASP A 7 8.06 -13.17 -24.80
C ASP A 7 7.58 -11.79 -25.26
N ASP A 8 6.96 -11.71 -26.44
CA ASP A 8 6.40 -10.46 -26.99
C ASP A 8 5.27 -9.90 -26.09
N PHE A 9 4.44 -10.76 -25.50
CA PHE A 9 3.37 -10.34 -24.59
C PHE A 9 3.92 -9.83 -23.25
N ILE A 10 4.89 -10.53 -22.66
CA ILE A 10 5.54 -10.10 -21.41
C ILE A 10 6.23 -8.76 -21.63
N PHE A 11 7.02 -8.65 -22.70
CA PHE A 11 7.70 -7.41 -23.07
C PHE A 11 6.72 -6.25 -23.27
N SER A 12 5.58 -6.49 -23.93
CA SER A 12 4.53 -5.48 -24.09
C SER A 12 3.90 -5.06 -22.76
N CYS A 13 3.68 -6.00 -21.84
CA CYS A 13 3.16 -5.69 -20.50
C CYS A 13 4.15 -4.86 -19.70
N ASP A 14 5.43 -5.23 -19.71
CA ASP A 14 6.51 -4.52 -19.03
C ASP A 14 6.64 -3.10 -19.57
N LEU A 15 6.71 -2.95 -20.89
CA LEU A 15 6.78 -1.64 -21.54
C LEU A 15 5.53 -0.80 -21.22
N SER A 16 4.33 -1.39 -21.29
CA SER A 16 3.10 -0.67 -20.97
C SER A 16 3.09 -0.19 -19.52
N PHE A 17 3.61 -0.98 -18.59
CA PHE A 17 3.70 -0.63 -17.19
C PHE A 17 4.78 0.44 -16.93
N ASP A 18 5.97 0.29 -17.51
CA ASP A 18 7.09 1.22 -17.38
C ASP A 18 6.75 2.62 -17.89
N TYR A 19 5.96 2.71 -18.96
CA TYR A 19 5.48 3.97 -19.51
C TYR A 19 4.17 4.46 -18.86
N GLY A 20 3.64 3.74 -17.86
CA GLY A 20 2.43 4.11 -17.13
C GLY A 20 1.15 4.07 -17.95
N LEU A 21 1.13 3.28 -19.03
CA LEU A 21 -0.05 3.04 -19.87
C LEU A 21 -1.05 2.09 -19.20
N ILE A 22 -0.56 1.25 -18.28
CA ILE A 22 -1.37 0.36 -17.45
C ILE A 22 -0.95 0.48 -15.98
N ASP A 23 -1.90 0.30 -15.07
CA ASP A 23 -1.63 0.28 -13.63
C ASP A 23 -1.13 -1.10 -13.15
N ILE A 24 -0.71 -1.17 -11.89
CA ILE A 24 -0.15 -2.39 -11.29
C ILE A 24 -1.18 -3.53 -11.22
N GLU A 25 -2.45 -3.21 -10.97
CA GLU A 25 -3.53 -4.21 -10.95
C GLU A 25 -3.72 -4.81 -12.34
N THR A 26 -3.74 -3.99 -13.39
CA THR A 26 -3.82 -4.43 -14.78
C THR A 26 -2.58 -5.21 -15.22
N TYR A 27 -1.39 -4.79 -14.82
CA TYR A 27 -0.14 -5.51 -15.11
C TYR A 27 -0.13 -6.89 -14.46
N GLN A 28 -0.45 -6.99 -13.17
CA GLN A 28 -0.54 -8.27 -12.46
C GLN A 28 -1.63 -9.16 -13.04
N PHE A 29 -2.80 -8.59 -13.38
CA PHE A 29 -3.89 -9.32 -14.02
C PHE A 29 -3.47 -9.92 -15.37
N ARG A 30 -2.73 -9.16 -16.19
CA ARG A 30 -2.21 -9.64 -17.48
C ARG A 30 -1.20 -10.78 -17.31
N GLN A 31 -0.32 -10.69 -16.30
CA GLN A 31 0.63 -11.76 -15.98
C GLN A 31 -0.10 -13.04 -15.55
N ILE A 32 -1.07 -12.94 -14.62
CA ILE A 32 -1.87 -14.10 -14.18
C ILE A 32 -2.62 -14.74 -15.34
N SER A 33 -3.25 -13.92 -16.19
CA SER A 33 -3.99 -14.41 -17.37
C SER A 33 -3.09 -15.16 -18.35
N LEU A 34 -1.86 -14.68 -18.56
CA LEU A 34 -0.87 -15.34 -19.41
C LEU A 34 -0.49 -16.71 -18.83
N TYR A 35 -0.23 -16.81 -17.53
CA TYR A 35 0.14 -18.07 -16.91
C TYR A 35 -1.00 -19.10 -16.92
N ASP A 36 -2.25 -18.67 -16.75
CA ASP A 36 -3.44 -19.51 -16.88
C ASP A 36 -3.60 -20.05 -18.32
N LEU A 37 -3.37 -19.20 -19.33
CA LEU A 37 -3.36 -19.58 -20.75
C LEU A 37 -2.25 -20.57 -21.13
N LEU A 38 -1.14 -20.57 -20.38
CA LEU A 38 0.00 -21.45 -20.59
C LEU A 38 -0.09 -22.76 -19.79
N ASP A 39 -1.17 -22.96 -19.03
CA ASP A 39 -1.39 -24.10 -18.14
C ASP A 39 -0.19 -24.34 -17.21
N VAL A 40 0.45 -23.25 -16.78
CA VAL A 40 1.59 -23.29 -15.86
C VAL A 40 1.05 -23.59 -14.47
N ASP A 41 1.68 -24.54 -13.78
CA ASP A 41 1.30 -24.94 -12.43
C ASP A 41 1.19 -23.70 -11.51
N LYS A 42 0.03 -23.56 -10.87
CA LYS A 42 -0.31 -22.44 -9.98
C LYS A 42 0.71 -22.26 -8.85
N ASN A 43 1.40 -23.32 -8.45
CA ASN A 43 2.46 -23.26 -7.46
C ASN A 43 3.69 -22.50 -7.97
N VAL A 44 3.98 -22.60 -9.28
CA VAL A 44 5.06 -21.84 -9.93
C VAL A 44 4.68 -20.37 -10.09
N ILE A 45 3.40 -20.08 -10.38
CA ILE A 45 2.87 -18.71 -10.43
C ILE A 45 3.03 -18.04 -9.06
N GLY A 46 2.78 -18.78 -7.98
CA GLY A 46 2.92 -18.34 -6.59
C GLY A 46 4.31 -17.82 -6.19
N ASP A 47 5.35 -18.29 -6.89
CA ASP A 47 6.74 -17.89 -6.66
C ASP A 47 7.08 -16.54 -7.32
N PHE A 48 6.41 -16.21 -8.44
CA PHE A 48 6.61 -14.94 -9.17
C PHE A 48 5.56 -13.89 -8.84
N ILE A 49 4.34 -14.33 -8.49
CA ILE A 49 3.18 -13.52 -8.17
C ILE A 49 2.69 -13.99 -6.80
N PRO A 50 2.59 -13.11 -5.80
CA PRO A 50 2.17 -13.51 -4.46
C PRO A 50 0.84 -14.30 -4.48
N ASN A 51 0.82 -15.49 -3.87
CA ASN A 51 -0.34 -16.42 -3.83
C ASN A 51 -1.69 -15.75 -3.50
N TYR A 52 -1.70 -14.64 -2.74
CA TYR A 52 -2.94 -13.94 -2.40
C TYR A 52 -3.57 -13.19 -3.60
N ILE A 53 -2.80 -12.79 -4.61
CA ILE A 53 -3.31 -12.16 -5.84
C ILE A 53 -3.96 -13.24 -6.71
N VAL A 54 -3.36 -14.42 -6.76
CA VAL A 54 -3.94 -15.61 -7.42
C VAL A 54 -5.24 -16.00 -6.72
N GLU A 55 -5.27 -16.04 -5.39
CA GLU A 55 -6.50 -16.31 -4.64
C GLU A 55 -7.57 -15.22 -4.78
N GLU A 56 -7.23 -13.92 -4.78
CA GLU A 56 -8.20 -12.83 -5.01
C GLU A 56 -8.79 -12.87 -6.43
N PHE A 57 -8.01 -13.26 -7.44
CA PHE A 57 -8.50 -13.44 -8.81
C PHE A 57 -9.61 -14.51 -8.88
N TYR A 58 -9.44 -15.63 -8.15
CA TYR A 58 -10.44 -16.69 -8.10
C TYR A 58 -11.56 -16.43 -7.06
N LYS A 59 -11.31 -15.64 -6.01
CA LYS A 59 -12.33 -15.25 -5.00
C LYS A 59 -13.22 -14.10 -5.44
N GLY A 60 -12.74 -13.20 -6.31
CA GLY A 60 -13.50 -12.04 -6.81
C GLY A 60 -14.73 -12.37 -7.66
N GLN A 61 -14.98 -13.65 -7.96
CA GLN A 61 -16.22 -14.10 -8.58
C GLN A 61 -17.34 -14.40 -7.58
N GLU A 62 -17.03 -14.49 -6.28
CA GLU A 62 -18.01 -14.86 -5.26
C GLU A 62 -17.81 -13.99 -3.99
N ASN A 63 -18.75 -13.06 -3.76
CA ASN A 63 -19.06 -12.37 -2.50
C ASN A 63 -18.49 -10.94 -2.27
N GLU A 64 -19.34 -9.93 -2.57
CA GLU A 64 -19.31 -8.62 -1.93
C GLU A 64 -20.26 -8.63 -0.71
N GLY A 65 -19.73 -8.35 0.49
CA GLY A 65 -20.51 -8.21 1.72
C GLY A 65 -20.06 -6.98 2.50
N ASP A 66 -20.96 -6.01 2.63
CA ASP A 66 -20.77 -4.76 3.36
C ASP A 66 -20.74 -4.98 4.88
N ASN A 67 -19.77 -4.39 5.56
CA ASN A 67 -19.80 -4.22 7.02
C ASN A 67 -19.78 -2.73 7.38
N GLU A 68 -20.59 -2.38 8.38
CA GLU A 68 -20.92 -1.01 8.76
C GLU A 68 -19.74 -0.27 9.44
N VAL A 69 -19.39 0.88 8.88
CA VAL A 69 -18.39 1.82 9.42
C VAL A 69 -19.11 2.85 10.30
N GLY A 70 -18.77 2.86 11.60
CA GLY A 70 -19.31 3.81 12.57
C GLY A 70 -19.10 5.28 12.17
N ASN A 71 -20.09 6.11 12.52
CA ASN A 71 -20.25 7.53 12.18
C ASN A 71 -18.95 8.35 12.06
N LEU A 72 -18.49 8.51 10.81
CA LEU A 72 -17.44 9.47 10.42
C LEU A 72 -18.06 10.87 10.39
N ILE A 73 -17.75 11.70 11.40
CA ILE A 73 -18.11 13.11 11.39
C ILE A 73 -17.07 13.89 10.57
N ASP A 74 -17.56 14.92 9.88
CA ASP A 74 -16.92 15.70 8.82
C ASP A 74 -15.44 16.08 9.05
N GLY A 75 -14.58 15.61 8.14
CA GLY A 75 -13.32 16.25 7.77
C GLY A 75 -12.02 15.81 8.45
N GLN A 76 -12.05 15.25 9.67
CA GLN A 76 -10.83 14.98 10.44
C GLN A 76 -10.87 13.57 11.07
N ILE A 77 -9.95 12.69 10.66
CA ILE A 77 -9.89 11.28 11.11
C ILE A 77 -8.78 11.04 12.14
N GLY A 78 -7.96 12.06 12.41
CA GLY A 78 -6.79 11.97 13.26
C GLY A 78 -6.20 13.33 13.57
N LYS A 79 -5.06 13.31 14.27
CA LYS A 79 -4.36 14.51 14.72
C LYS A 79 -2.86 14.27 14.73
N ARG A 80 -2.10 15.34 14.54
CA ARG A 80 -0.64 15.32 14.71
C ARG A 80 -0.31 15.40 16.20
N GLU A 81 0.61 14.56 16.63
CA GLU A 81 1.18 14.60 17.97
C GLU A 81 2.71 14.69 17.87
N MET A 82 3.32 15.20 18.93
CA MET A 82 4.77 15.28 19.07
C MET A 82 5.19 14.36 20.21
N THR A 83 6.14 13.48 19.94
CA THR A 83 6.74 12.58 20.93
C THR A 83 8.26 12.69 20.90
N LYS A 84 8.94 11.95 21.77
CA LYS A 84 10.41 11.87 21.81
C LYS A 84 10.88 10.44 21.63
N ASP A 85 11.94 10.26 20.85
CA ASP A 85 12.62 8.96 20.73
C ASP A 85 13.49 8.66 21.97
N SER A 86 14.12 7.48 21.99
CA SER A 86 15.03 7.06 23.07
C SER A 86 16.29 7.91 23.18
N LYS A 87 16.62 8.71 22.15
CA LYS A 87 17.72 9.67 22.11
C LYS A 87 17.25 11.10 22.38
N ASN A 88 16.00 11.28 22.83
CA ASN A 88 15.37 12.55 23.15
C ASN A 88 15.19 13.49 21.93
N ASN A 89 15.25 12.97 20.70
CA ASN A 89 14.90 13.71 19.49
C ASN A 89 13.39 13.83 19.37
N LEU A 90 12.91 14.96 18.88
CA LEU A 90 11.50 15.17 18.59
C LEU A 90 11.09 14.32 17.38
N LEU A 91 10.06 13.49 17.56
CA LEU A 91 9.40 12.74 16.51
C LEU A 91 7.98 13.29 16.35
N TYR A 92 7.60 13.64 15.12
CA TYR A 92 6.22 13.98 14.83
C TYR A 92 5.48 12.76 14.31
N LEU A 93 4.31 12.48 14.88
CA LEU A 93 3.46 11.38 14.43
C LEU A 93 2.07 11.89 14.07
N TYR A 94 1.38 11.19 13.19
CA TYR A 94 -0.04 11.40 12.96
C TYR A 94 -0.79 10.19 13.48
N LYS A 95 -1.74 10.39 14.40
CA LYS A 95 -2.53 9.32 15.02
C LYS A 95 -3.99 9.45 14.62
N THR A 96 -4.56 8.36 14.11
CA THR A 96 -5.99 8.33 13.81
C THR A 96 -6.78 8.22 15.11
N THR A 97 -7.84 9.02 15.23
CA THR A 97 -8.80 8.98 16.34
C THR A 97 -9.95 8.04 16.04
N THR A 98 -10.20 7.78 14.76
CA THR A 98 -11.15 6.75 14.31
C THR A 98 -10.41 5.43 14.11
N LYS A 99 -11.04 4.34 14.58
CA LYS A 99 -10.53 2.99 14.41
C LYS A 99 -10.72 2.54 12.96
N GLY A 100 -9.65 2.03 12.34
CA GLY A 100 -9.74 1.27 11.09
C GLY A 100 -10.26 -0.15 11.35
N LYS A 101 -10.17 -1.02 10.35
CA LYS A 101 -10.70 -2.38 10.44
C LYS A 101 -10.09 -3.19 11.59
N HIS A 102 -8.78 -3.06 11.81
CA HIS A 102 -8.05 -3.82 12.84
C HIS A 102 -7.69 -2.98 14.06
N CYS A 103 -7.29 -1.72 13.87
CA CYS A 103 -6.73 -0.88 14.93
C CYS A 103 -6.83 0.61 14.61
N ASN A 104 -6.49 1.44 15.60
CA ASN A 104 -6.06 2.81 15.33
C ASN A 104 -4.68 2.79 14.68
N TRP A 105 -4.45 3.69 13.73
CA TRP A 105 -3.21 3.79 12.97
C TRP A 105 -2.37 4.97 13.46
N VAL A 106 -1.08 4.75 13.62
CA VAL A 106 -0.08 5.80 13.88
C VAL A 106 0.94 5.82 12.76
N PHE A 107 1.14 6.99 12.18
CA PHE A 107 2.11 7.19 11.12
C PHE A 107 3.32 7.91 11.70
N HIS A 108 4.49 7.30 11.56
CA HIS A 108 5.75 7.84 12.09
C HIS A 108 6.47 8.65 11.03
N GLU A 109 7.05 9.76 11.43
CA GLU A 109 7.90 10.56 10.57
C GLU A 109 9.24 9.85 10.39
N LEU A 110 9.81 9.91 9.17
CA LEU A 110 11.10 9.31 8.83
C LEU A 110 11.15 7.81 9.15
N ASP A 111 10.00 7.14 9.04
CA ASP A 111 9.93 5.71 9.28
C ASP A 111 10.91 4.99 8.37
N ALA A 112 11.92 4.37 8.99
CA ALA A 112 13.02 3.72 8.30
C ALA A 112 12.59 2.38 7.69
N ASP A 113 11.34 1.95 7.92
CA ASP A 113 10.84 0.69 7.40
C ASP A 113 10.41 0.82 5.92
N PRO A 114 11.11 0.11 5.00
CA PRO A 114 10.82 0.18 3.57
C PRO A 114 9.50 -0.45 3.16
N ARG A 115 8.88 -1.27 4.02
CA ARG A 115 7.80 -2.14 3.63
C ARG A 115 6.62 -2.03 4.62
N PRO A 116 5.51 -1.38 4.21
CA PRO A 116 5.32 -0.63 2.98
C PRO A 116 5.97 0.78 3.06
N SER A 117 6.34 1.39 1.93
CA SER A 117 7.10 2.66 1.95
C SER A 117 6.34 3.84 2.56
N VAL A 118 7.03 4.89 3.02
CA VAL A 118 6.41 6.08 3.65
C VAL A 118 5.38 6.77 2.72
N PRO A 119 4.23 7.22 3.25
CA PRO A 119 3.69 6.90 4.58
C PRO A 119 3.19 5.46 4.69
N HIS A 120 3.34 4.88 5.88
CA HIS A 120 2.60 3.70 6.30
C HIS A 120 2.14 3.87 7.76
N GLY A 121 1.01 3.24 8.10
CA GLY A 121 0.45 3.30 9.45
C GLY A 121 0.83 2.07 10.25
N HIS A 122 1.13 2.24 11.54
CA HIS A 122 1.35 1.17 12.51
C HIS A 122 0.15 1.02 13.43
N GLY A 123 -0.21 -0.21 13.76
CA GLY A 123 -1.28 -0.48 14.73
C GLY A 123 -0.88 -0.13 16.15
N VAL A 124 -1.74 0.59 16.88
CA VAL A 124 -1.44 1.09 18.25
C VAL A 124 -1.61 0.02 19.34
N GLU A 125 -2.55 -0.91 19.18
CA GLU A 125 -3.09 -1.68 20.33
C GLU A 125 -3.04 -3.20 20.18
N VAL A 126 -3.06 -3.74 18.96
CA VAL A 126 -3.15 -5.20 18.73
C VAL A 126 -2.37 -5.55 17.48
N GLY A 127 -1.38 -6.44 17.62
CA GLY A 127 -0.64 -7.00 16.50
C GLY A 127 0.35 -6.03 15.87
N HIS A 128 1.43 -6.59 15.33
CA HIS A 128 2.38 -5.85 14.52
C HIS A 128 1.75 -5.55 13.15
N TYR A 129 0.67 -4.77 13.07
CA TYR A 129 0.05 -4.47 11.78
C TYR A 129 0.65 -3.22 11.16
N LYS A 130 0.81 -3.26 9.83
CA LYS A 130 1.15 -2.11 8.99
C LYS A 130 0.08 -1.87 7.94
N LEU A 131 -0.26 -0.61 7.72
CA LEU A 131 -1.17 -0.16 6.66
C LEU A 131 -0.38 0.54 5.56
N ASP A 132 -0.58 0.11 4.31
CA ASP A 132 -0.30 0.91 3.12
C ASP A 132 -1.52 1.77 2.77
N PRO A 133 -1.48 3.09 2.99
CA PRO A 133 -2.64 3.94 2.76
C PRO A 133 -2.94 4.20 1.27
N TYR A 134 -2.03 3.89 0.35
CA TYR A 134 -2.28 4.07 -1.10
C TYR A 134 -3.07 2.89 -1.66
N CYS A 135 -2.61 1.68 -1.37
CA CYS A 135 -3.22 0.44 -1.87
C CYS A 135 -4.27 -0.13 -0.91
N ARG A 136 -4.36 0.42 0.30
CA ARG A 136 -5.23 -0.01 1.41
C ARG A 136 -4.79 -1.33 2.04
N PHE A 137 -3.61 -1.83 1.71
CA PHE A 137 -3.18 -3.16 2.12
C PHE A 137 -2.75 -3.15 3.59
N ILE A 138 -3.20 -4.16 4.33
CA ILE A 138 -2.83 -4.38 5.71
C ILE A 138 -1.92 -5.60 5.77
N TYR A 139 -0.80 -5.45 6.45
CA TYR A 139 0.22 -6.47 6.65
C TYR A 139 0.33 -6.79 8.13
N ASN A 140 0.50 -8.05 8.46
CA ASN A 140 0.92 -8.49 9.78
C ASN A 140 2.43 -8.77 9.75
N VAL A 141 3.16 -8.08 10.62
CA VAL A 141 4.62 -8.07 10.73
C VAL A 141 5.01 -9.00 11.87
N LYS A 142 4.84 -10.30 11.66
CA LYS A 142 5.27 -11.31 12.61
C LYS A 142 6.70 -11.72 12.27
N ASN A 143 7.59 -11.71 13.25
CA ASN A 143 9.00 -12.13 13.09
C ASN A 143 9.77 -11.36 11.99
N GLY A 144 9.42 -10.08 11.75
CA GLY A 144 10.09 -9.23 10.76
C GLY A 144 9.71 -9.51 9.29
N LEU A 145 8.68 -10.34 9.05
CA LEU A 145 8.14 -10.58 7.73
C LEU A 145 6.77 -9.92 7.59
N ASP A 146 6.62 -9.02 6.62
CA ASP A 146 5.35 -8.37 6.30
C ASP A 146 4.48 -9.35 5.49
N LYS A 147 3.56 -10.05 6.16
CA LYS A 147 2.58 -10.90 5.49
C LYS A 147 1.31 -10.09 5.23
N TRP A 148 0.90 -9.94 3.97
CA TRP A 148 -0.40 -9.36 3.66
C TRP A 148 -1.52 -10.19 4.31
N VAL A 149 -2.49 -9.51 4.93
CA VAL A 149 -3.58 -10.16 5.67
C VAL A 149 -4.97 -9.63 5.30
N ASP A 150 -5.08 -8.39 4.84
CA ASP A 150 -6.37 -7.75 4.61
C ASP A 150 -6.25 -6.47 3.77
N LYS A 151 -7.39 -5.85 3.44
CA LYS A 151 -7.50 -4.48 2.96
C LYS A 151 -8.36 -3.64 3.89
N GLU A 152 -7.93 -2.40 4.09
CA GLU A 152 -8.68 -1.37 4.79
C GLU A 152 -9.85 -0.87 3.93
N ASP A 153 -10.89 -0.39 4.62
CA ASP A 153 -12.12 0.04 3.97
C ASP A 153 -11.90 1.25 3.05
N LYS A 154 -12.53 1.23 1.87
CA LYS A 154 -12.49 2.36 0.93
C LYS A 154 -12.95 3.66 1.59
N LYS A 155 -13.98 3.59 2.44
CA LYS A 155 -14.53 4.73 3.19
C LYS A 155 -13.50 5.29 4.16
N TYR A 156 -12.84 4.43 4.93
CA TYR A 156 -11.79 4.81 5.86
C TYR A 156 -10.62 5.51 5.15
N ILE A 157 -10.11 4.90 4.08
CA ILE A 157 -8.98 5.44 3.32
C ILE A 157 -9.35 6.74 2.61
N LYS A 158 -10.59 6.87 2.14
CA LYS A 158 -11.11 8.12 1.59
C LYS A 158 -11.13 9.22 2.65
N ALA A 159 -11.63 8.93 3.85
CA ALA A 159 -11.64 9.88 4.96
C ALA A 159 -10.20 10.30 5.34
N LEU A 160 -9.28 9.34 5.43
CA LEU A 160 -7.86 9.59 5.66
C LEU A 160 -7.23 10.52 4.62
N TRP A 161 -7.43 10.28 3.32
CA TRP A 161 -6.90 11.16 2.27
C TRP A 161 -7.66 12.48 2.11
N ASN A 162 -8.84 12.62 2.70
CA ASN A 162 -9.59 13.87 2.74
C ASN A 162 -9.16 14.77 3.91
N ASP A 163 -8.57 14.21 4.97
CA ASP A 163 -8.04 14.94 6.11
C ASP A 163 -6.84 15.81 5.67
N ASN A 164 -6.95 17.12 5.88
CA ASN A 164 -5.91 18.08 5.50
C ASN A 164 -4.63 17.90 6.29
N GLU A 165 -4.74 17.58 7.57
CA GLU A 165 -3.62 17.42 8.48
C GLU A 165 -2.82 16.18 8.12
N PHE A 166 -3.51 15.06 7.83
CA PHE A 166 -2.86 13.85 7.33
C PHE A 166 -2.11 14.09 6.03
N ARG A 167 -2.72 14.79 5.07
CA ARG A 167 -2.08 15.11 3.78
C ARG A 167 -0.86 15.98 3.94
N TYR A 168 -0.95 17.03 4.76
CA TYR A 168 0.17 17.92 5.04
C TYR A 168 1.33 17.14 5.66
N TRP A 169 1.02 16.36 6.72
CA TRP A 169 2.00 15.51 7.39
C TRP A 169 2.64 14.55 6.40
N THR A 170 1.84 13.86 5.59
CA THR A 170 2.32 12.91 4.57
C THR A 170 3.27 13.56 3.57
N LEU A 171 2.88 14.69 2.98
CA LEU A 171 3.71 15.39 1.99
C LEU A 171 5.05 15.79 2.61
N TRP A 172 5.01 16.27 3.85
CA TRP A 172 6.20 16.66 4.58
C TRP A 172 7.09 15.45 4.89
N SER A 173 6.54 14.36 5.42
CA SER A 173 7.27 13.11 5.70
C SER A 173 7.91 12.52 4.45
N ILE A 174 7.22 12.52 3.31
CA ILE A 174 7.79 12.08 2.02
C ILE A 174 8.97 12.96 1.63
N LYS A 175 8.84 14.29 1.74
CA LYS A 175 9.92 15.23 1.40
C LYS A 175 11.14 15.06 2.31
N GLU A 176 10.95 14.93 3.61
CA GLU A 176 12.05 14.70 4.56
C GLU A 176 12.71 13.34 4.32
N PHE A 177 11.91 12.30 4.07
CA PHE A 177 12.43 10.99 3.70
C PHE A 177 13.27 11.07 2.41
N MET A 178 12.81 11.82 1.40
CA MET A 178 13.58 12.06 0.17
C MET A 178 14.88 12.82 0.40
N LYS A 179 14.89 13.84 1.27
CA LYS A 179 16.10 14.60 1.64
C LYS A 179 17.12 13.76 2.40
N SER A 180 16.66 12.80 3.20
CA SER A 180 17.56 11.95 4.02
C SER A 180 18.53 11.10 3.20
N GLY A 181 18.32 10.97 1.89
CA GLY A 181 19.15 10.15 0.99
C GLY A 181 18.85 8.65 1.06
N GLN A 182 17.91 8.21 1.90
CA GLN A 182 17.51 6.80 2.02
C GLN A 182 16.81 6.25 0.75
N VAL A 183 16.34 7.13 -0.13
CA VAL A 183 15.66 6.79 -1.40
C VAL A 183 16.57 6.00 -2.36
N GLY A 184 17.90 6.17 -2.28
CA GLY A 184 18.82 5.69 -3.32
C GLY A 184 19.27 4.23 -3.27
N ARG A 185 18.93 3.44 -2.23
CA ARG A 185 19.46 2.06 -2.11
C ARG A 185 18.41 0.94 -2.12
N ASN A 186 17.21 1.17 -1.58
CA ASN A 186 16.17 0.13 -1.46
C ASN A 186 14.71 0.66 -1.59
N TYR A 187 14.54 1.95 -1.86
CA TYR A 187 13.23 2.60 -1.88
C TYR A 187 12.88 3.03 -3.30
N ASN A 188 12.04 2.26 -3.96
CA ASN A 188 11.53 2.60 -5.27
C ASN A 188 9.99 2.58 -5.24
N TRP A 189 9.38 3.73 -4.96
CA TRP A 189 7.92 3.90 -4.98
C TRP A 189 7.29 3.52 -6.33
N LEU A 190 8.03 3.69 -7.44
CA LEU A 190 7.60 3.25 -8.77
C LEU A 190 7.58 1.72 -8.85
N ARG A 191 8.65 1.05 -8.41
CA ARG A 191 8.74 -0.42 -8.43
C ARG A 191 7.82 -1.12 -7.43
N ILE A 192 7.57 -0.51 -6.27
CA ILE A 192 6.76 -1.11 -5.20
C ILE A 192 5.27 -0.79 -5.38
N ARG A 193 4.92 0.39 -5.92
CA ARG A 193 3.53 0.89 -5.95
C ARG A 193 3.08 1.47 -7.30
N GLY A 194 3.93 1.52 -8.33
CA GLY A 194 3.65 2.26 -9.56
C GLY A 194 3.59 3.79 -9.37
N ILE A 195 4.05 4.31 -8.22
CA ILE A 195 3.98 5.74 -7.92
C ILE A 195 5.20 6.46 -8.49
N VAL A 196 5.02 7.07 -9.66
CA VAL A 196 6.04 7.88 -10.36
C VAL A 196 6.46 9.09 -9.53
N ASN A 197 5.52 9.70 -8.81
CA ASN A 197 5.78 10.87 -7.97
C ASN A 197 5.08 10.75 -6.61
N PRO A 198 5.80 10.34 -5.54
CA PRO A 198 5.20 10.16 -4.22
C PRO A 198 4.68 11.47 -3.61
N THR A 199 5.17 12.62 -4.06
CA THR A 199 4.66 13.94 -3.63
C THR A 199 3.29 14.27 -4.23
N LYS A 200 2.86 13.56 -5.28
CA LYS A 200 1.52 13.67 -5.86
C LYS A 200 0.55 12.78 -5.09
N LEU A 201 0.08 13.30 -3.95
CA LEU A 201 -0.86 12.59 -3.07
C LEU A 201 -2.19 12.27 -3.79
N PRO A 202 -2.92 11.22 -3.36
CA PRO A 202 -4.25 10.92 -3.86
C PRO A 202 -5.16 12.14 -3.83
N ARG A 203 -6.03 12.31 -4.85
CA ARG A 203 -6.97 13.42 -4.89
C ARG A 203 -8.01 13.27 -3.78
N LYS A 204 -8.44 14.40 -3.19
CA LYS A 204 -9.61 14.41 -2.32
C LYS A 204 -10.83 13.92 -3.10
N ARG A 205 -11.68 13.13 -2.46
CA ARG A 205 -12.88 12.55 -3.07
C ARG A 205 -14.11 13.08 -2.31
N LYS A 206 -15.12 13.53 -3.04
CA LYS A 206 -16.44 13.88 -2.47
C LYS A 206 -17.16 12.61 -2.10
#